data_AF-A0A535QK93-F1
#
_entry.id   AF-A0A535QK93-F1
#
_cell.length_a   1.000
_cell.length_b   1.000
_cell.length_c   1.000
_cell.angle_alpha   90.00
_cell.angle_beta   90.00
_cell.angle_gamma   90.00
#
_symmetry.space_group_name_H-M   'P 1'
#
loop_
_entity.id
_entity.type
_entity.pdbx_description
1 polymer ?
#
loop_
_entity_poly.entity_id
_entity_poly.type
_entity_poly.pdbx_seq_one_letter_code
_entity_poly.pdbx_strand_id
1 'polypeptide(L)'
;MNTAFIERVNLTVRHGVSALARRTWATAQQSPHLLAHLEWWRAYYHFVRPHESLRVRLVQPRERGGKRLAQRYRQRTPAMAADRTHRKWTAREVLSCPLPPVSA
;
A
#
# COMPACT_ATOMS: atom_id res chain seq x y z
N MET A 1 4.05 -23.30 6.53
CA MET A 1 3.43 -22.07 5.98
C MET A 1 1.94 -22.12 6.31
N ASN A 2 1.37 -21.11 6.99
CA ASN A 2 -0.01 -21.15 7.50
C ASN A 2 -0.99 -20.57 6.46
N THR A 3 -2.06 -21.31 6.13
CA THR A 3 -3.09 -20.91 5.17
C THR A 3 -3.83 -19.64 5.59
N ALA A 4 -4.02 -19.41 6.90
CA ALA A 4 -4.71 -18.23 7.42
C ALA A 4 -4.04 -16.90 7.01
N PHE A 5 -2.71 -16.90 6.83
CA PHE A 5 -2.00 -15.71 6.35
C PHE A 5 -2.36 -15.40 4.89
N ILE A 6 -2.37 -16.41 4.03
CA ILE A 6 -2.74 -16.28 2.62
C ILE A 6 -4.20 -15.84 2.48
N GLU A 7 -5.10 -16.40 3.29
CA GLU A 7 -6.52 -16.00 3.30
C GLU A 7 -6.72 -14.54 3.67
N ARG A 8 -6.00 -14.04 4.70
CA ARG A 8 -6.04 -12.63 5.10
C ARG A 8 -5.53 -11.71 3.99
N VAL A 9 -4.45 -12.08 3.31
CA VAL A 9 -3.94 -11.33 2.16
C VAL A 9 -4.98 -11.32 1.04
N ASN A 10 -5.54 -12.47 0.68
CA ASN A 10 -6.59 -12.57 -0.35
C ASN A 10 -7.80 -11.70 -0.02
N LEU A 11 -8.28 -11.70 1.22
CA LEU A 11 -9.37 -10.83 1.65
C LEU A 11 -9.00 -9.35 1.49
N THR A 12 -7.79 -8.96 1.86
CA THR A 12 -7.30 -7.59 1.73
C THR A 12 -7.23 -7.15 0.27
N VAL A 13 -6.78 -8.04 -0.64
CA VAL A 13 -6.77 -7.80 -2.08
C VAL A 13 -8.19 -7.59 -2.60
N ARG A 14 -9.15 -8.44 -2.22
CA ARG A 14 -10.56 -8.31 -2.63
C ARG A 14 -11.22 -7.01 -2.15
N HIS A 15 -10.82 -6.49 -0.99
CA HIS A 15 -11.28 -5.19 -0.51
C HIS A 15 -10.68 -4.00 -1.27
N GLY A 16 -9.51 -4.19 -1.90
CA GLY A 16 -8.83 -3.13 -2.63
C GLY A 16 -8.99 -3.17 -4.16
N VAL A 17 -9.44 -4.30 -4.71
CA VAL A 17 -9.69 -4.49 -6.15
C VAL A 17 -11.15 -4.89 -6.33
N SER A 18 -11.98 -3.93 -6.77
CA SER A 18 -13.44 -4.08 -6.86
C SER A 18 -13.87 -5.24 -7.76
N ALA A 19 -13.09 -5.58 -8.78
CA ALA A 19 -13.35 -6.71 -9.68
C ALA A 19 -13.21 -8.08 -9.00
N LEU A 20 -12.51 -8.15 -7.87
CA LEU A 20 -12.33 -9.36 -7.08
C LEU A 20 -13.32 -9.46 -5.91
N ALA A 21 -14.14 -8.42 -5.68
CA ALA A 21 -15.19 -8.45 -4.68
C ALA A 21 -16.33 -9.37 -5.12
N ARG A 22 -16.97 -10.04 -4.15
CA ARG A 22 -18.13 -10.90 -4.41
C ARG A 22 -19.34 -10.05 -4.78
N ARG A 23 -20.12 -10.47 -5.80
CA ARG A 23 -21.35 -9.79 -6.26
C ARG A 23 -21.10 -8.32 -6.63
N THR A 24 -20.05 -8.09 -7.42
CA THR A 24 -19.67 -6.77 -7.93
C THR A 24 -20.16 -6.58 -9.37
N TRP A 25 -20.46 -5.33 -9.72
CA TRP A 25 -20.73 -4.94 -11.12
C TRP A 25 -19.44 -4.60 -11.88
N ALA A 26 -18.30 -4.50 -11.19
CA ALA A 26 -16.99 -4.15 -11.77
C ALA A 26 -16.31 -5.37 -12.41
N THR A 27 -16.93 -5.98 -13.42
CA THR A 27 -16.37 -7.18 -14.07
C THR A 27 -15.10 -6.85 -14.86
N ALA A 28 -14.03 -7.64 -14.64
CA ALA A 28 -12.83 -7.58 -15.48
C ALA A 28 -12.97 -8.61 -16.60
N GLN A 29 -13.34 -8.16 -17.79
CA GLN A 29 -13.57 -9.03 -18.96
C GLN A 29 -12.26 -9.52 -19.60
N GLN A 30 -11.14 -8.85 -19.31
CA GLN A 30 -9.83 -9.12 -19.90
C GLN A 30 -8.76 -9.22 -18.81
N SER A 31 -7.96 -10.28 -18.86
CA SER A 31 -6.85 -10.53 -17.92
C SER A 31 -5.85 -9.38 -17.79
N PRO A 32 -5.44 -8.68 -18.88
CA PRO A 32 -4.54 -7.53 -18.77
C PRO A 32 -5.09 -6.39 -17.92
N HIS A 33 -6.40 -6.11 -18.00
CA HIS A 33 -7.03 -5.05 -17.22
C HIS A 33 -7.07 -5.40 -15.72
N LEU A 34 -7.39 -6.66 -15.40
CA LEU A 34 -7.33 -7.15 -14.02
C LEU A 34 -5.91 -7.07 -13.45
N LEU A 35 -4.91 -7.45 -14.25
CA LEU A 35 -3.51 -7.40 -13.85
C LEU A 35 -3.05 -5.96 -13.58
N ALA A 36 -3.40 -5.01 -14.46
CA ALA A 36 -3.07 -3.60 -14.25
C ALA A 36 -3.67 -3.05 -12.94
N HIS A 37 -4.92 -3.42 -12.62
CA HIS A 37 -5.56 -3.03 -11.35
C HIS A 37 -4.84 -3.66 -10.15
N LEU A 38 -4.46 -4.95 -10.25
CA LEU A 38 -3.70 -5.64 -9.21
C LEU A 38 -2.33 -5.01 -8.98
N GLU A 39 -1.60 -4.66 -10.03
CA GLU A 39 -0.30 -4.01 -9.93
C GLU A 39 -0.41 -2.60 -9.35
N TRP A 40 -1.42 -1.83 -9.76
CA TRP A 40 -1.72 -0.54 -9.15
C TRP A 40 -2.01 -0.68 -7.65
N TRP A 41 -2.89 -1.61 -7.28
CA TRP A 41 -3.22 -1.88 -5.89
C TRP A 41 -1.98 -2.29 -5.08
N ARG A 42 -1.15 -3.17 -5.63
CA ARG A 42 0.09 -3.64 -5.01
C ARG A 42 1.05 -2.47 -4.78
N ALA A 43 1.27 -1.62 -5.77
CA ALA A 43 2.13 -0.45 -5.66
C ALA A 43 1.60 0.54 -4.61
N TYR A 44 0.30 0.84 -4.65
CA TYR A 44 -0.35 1.72 -3.66
C TYR A 44 -0.23 1.17 -2.23
N TYR A 45 -0.53 -0.11 -2.03
CA TYR A 45 -0.48 -0.77 -0.72
C TYR A 45 0.93 -0.73 -0.11
N HIS A 46 1.97 -1.00 -0.90
CA HIS A 46 3.33 -1.10 -0.40
C HIS A 46 4.05 0.25 -0.28
N PHE A 47 3.85 1.16 -1.22
CA PHE A 47 4.64 2.41 -1.31
C PHE A 47 3.90 3.65 -0.81
N VAL A 48 2.56 3.68 -0.89
CA VAL A 48 1.78 4.89 -0.61
C VAL A 48 1.03 4.80 0.71
N ARG A 49 0.38 3.66 0.99
CA ARG A 49 -0.49 3.49 2.17
C ARG A 49 0.34 3.25 3.43
N PRO A 50 0.24 4.11 4.47
CA PRO A 50 0.82 3.81 5.77
C PRO A 50 -0.01 2.79 6.54
N HIS A 51 0.65 1.95 7.33
CA HIS A 51 0.03 0.90 8.14
C HIS A 51 0.27 1.18 9.61
N GLU A 52 -0.80 1.14 10.41
CA GLU A 52 -0.73 1.42 11.84
C GLU A 52 0.16 0.42 12.57
N SER A 53 0.10 -0.87 12.22
CA SER A 53 0.96 -1.91 12.80
C SER A 53 2.44 -1.75 12.47
N LEU A 54 2.80 -0.94 11.47
CA LEU A 54 4.19 -0.70 11.05
C LEU A 54 4.73 0.63 11.59
N ARG A 55 3.91 1.45 12.26
CA ARG A 55 4.35 2.76 12.76
C ARG A 55 5.46 2.60 13.79
N VAL A 56 6.42 3.51 13.76
CA VAL A 56 7.56 3.50 14.69
C VAL A 56 7.42 4.66 15.66
N ARG A 57 7.68 4.41 16.94
CA ARG A 57 7.66 5.46 17.97
C ARG A 57 8.79 6.45 17.72
N LEU A 58 8.48 7.75 17.77
CA LEU A 58 9.48 8.79 17.71
C LEU A 58 10.26 8.84 19.03
N VAL A 59 11.58 9.03 18.94
CA VAL A 59 12.46 9.20 20.12
C VAL A 59 11.97 10.37 20.97
N GLN A 60 11.61 11.48 20.31
CA GLN A 60 11.00 12.63 20.95
C GLN A 60 9.66 12.93 20.26
N PRO A 61 8.55 13.08 21.01
CA PRO A 61 7.28 13.49 20.44
C PRO A 61 7.42 14.83 19.70
N ARG A 62 6.90 14.92 18.48
CA ARG A 62 6.95 16.15 17.67
C ARG A 62 5.69 16.99 17.92
N GLU A 63 5.87 18.24 18.32
CA GLU A 63 4.75 19.17 18.46
C GLU A 63 4.10 19.48 17.10
N ARG A 64 2.77 19.60 17.09
CA ARG A 64 1.97 19.83 15.87
C ARG A 64 1.28 21.20 15.82
N GLY A 65 1.62 22.09 16.76
CA GLY A 65 1.02 23.41 16.92
C GLY A 65 -0.42 23.36 17.45
N GLY A 66 -0.82 24.44 18.14
CA GLY A 66 -2.15 24.58 18.73
C GLY A 66 -2.47 23.56 19.83
N LYS A 67 -3.75 23.32 20.11
CA LYS A 67 -4.24 22.35 21.12
C LYS A 67 -4.15 20.88 20.66
N ARG A 68 -3.28 20.54 19.70
CA ARG A 68 -3.17 19.18 19.15
C ARG A 68 -2.18 18.35 19.96
N LEU A 69 -2.53 17.09 20.22
CA LEU A 69 -1.62 16.14 20.84
C LEU A 69 -0.32 16.01 20.04
N ALA A 70 0.81 15.98 20.75
CA ALA A 70 2.12 15.75 20.15
C ALA A 70 2.13 14.43 19.36
N GLN A 71 2.77 14.44 18.19
CA GLN A 71 2.93 13.26 17.37
C GLN A 71 3.94 12.33 18.03
N ARG A 72 3.49 11.14 18.42
CA ARG A 72 4.34 10.11 19.05
C ARG A 72 4.87 9.05 18.08
N TYR A 73 4.28 8.96 16.89
CA TYR A 73 4.58 7.90 15.92
C TYR A 73 4.86 8.45 14.52
N ARG A 74 5.88 7.89 13.87
CA ARG A 74 6.15 8.04 12.44
C ARG A 74 5.40 6.93 11.70
N GLN A 75 4.61 7.35 10.71
CA GLN A 75 3.92 6.41 9.82
C GLN A 75 4.95 5.70 8.92
N ARG A 76 4.77 4.38 8.71
CA ARG A 76 5.55 3.57 7.76
C ARG A 76 4.62 2.81 6.83
N THR A 77 5.11 2.57 5.62
CA THR A 77 4.49 1.66 4.65
C THR A 77 5.20 0.29 4.68
N PRO A 78 4.61 -0.76 4.09
CA PRO A 78 5.28 -2.06 3.95
C PRO A 78 6.62 -1.97 3.22
N ALA A 79 6.74 -1.19 2.14
CA ALA A 79 8.00 -1.01 1.43
C ALA A 79 9.07 -0.31 2.30
N MET A 80 8.65 0.61 3.19
CA MET A 80 9.56 1.17 4.19
C MET A 80 9.98 0.14 5.22
N ALA A 81 9.05 -0.73 5.67
CA ALA A 81 9.34 -1.79 6.64
C ALA A 81 10.31 -2.85 6.11
N ALA A 82 10.29 -3.10 4.80
CA ALA A 82 11.18 -4.00 4.10
C ALA A 82 12.44 -3.31 3.51
N ASP A 83 12.74 -2.07 3.94
CA ASP A 83 13.90 -1.27 3.52
C ASP A 83 14.04 -1.10 1.99
N ARG A 84 12.93 -1.15 1.26
CA ARG A 84 12.87 -0.87 -0.19
C ARG A 84 12.79 0.61 -0.51
N THR A 85 12.38 1.43 0.46
CA THR A 85 12.33 2.90 0.36
C THR A 85 12.49 3.51 1.76
N HIS A 86 13.15 4.67 1.84
CA HIS A 86 13.33 5.40 3.11
C HIS A 86 12.19 6.39 3.42
N ARG A 87 11.27 6.59 2.45
CA ARG A 87 10.15 7.54 2.54
C ARG A 87 8.85 6.94 2.02
N LYS A 88 7.74 7.54 2.45
CA LYS A 88 6.41 7.31 1.86
C LYS A 88 6.38 7.94 0.47
N TRP A 89 5.78 7.24 -0.48
CA TRP A 89 5.49 7.78 -1.80
C TRP A 89 4.07 8.34 -1.84
N THR A 90 3.82 9.23 -2.77
CA THR A 90 2.48 9.65 -3.18
C THR A 90 2.01 8.82 -4.37
N ALA A 91 0.70 8.72 -4.58
CA ALA A 91 0.13 8.09 -5.76
C ALA A 91 0.69 8.69 -7.06
N ARG A 92 0.86 10.02 -7.10
CA ARG A 92 1.46 10.73 -8.23
C ARG A 92 2.89 10.27 -8.50
N GLU A 93 3.73 10.17 -7.48
CA GLU A 93 5.12 9.73 -7.66
C GLU A 93 5.21 8.30 -8.19
N VAL A 94 4.35 7.40 -7.72
CA VAL A 94 4.28 6.03 -8.23
C VAL A 94 3.88 6.02 -9.70
N LEU A 95 2.84 6.77 -10.07
CA LEU A 95 2.34 6.85 -11.45
C LEU A 95 3.28 7.62 -12.41
N SER A 96 4.13 8.48 -11.88
CA SER A 96 5.10 9.27 -12.67
C SER A 96 6.47 8.60 -12.76
N CYS A 97 6.67 7.47 -12.06
CA CYS A 97 7.93 6.74 -12.10
C CYS A 97 7.97 5.92 -13.39
N PRO A 98 8.94 6.15 -14.29
CA PRO A 98 9.08 5.32 -15.48
C PRO A 98 9.37 3.88 -15.05
N LEU A 99 8.69 2.92 -15.70
CA LEU A 99 9.07 1.51 -15.54
C LEU A 99 10.51 1.36 -16.04
N PRO A 100 11.40 0.68 -15.28
CA PRO A 100 12.71 0.36 -15.81
C PRO A 100 12.54 -0.42 -17.12
N PRO A 101 13.40 -0.20 -18.13
CA PRO A 101 13.30 -0.91 -19.38
C PRO A 101 13.38 -2.42 -19.10
N VAL A 102 12.37 -3.16 -19.57
CA VAL A 102 12.41 -4.61 -19.53
C VAL A 102 13.53 -5.03 -20.46
N SER A 103 14.61 -5.62 -19.93
CA SER A 103 15.62 -6.25 -20.78
C SER A 103 14.94 -7.41 -21.52
N ALA A 104 14.97 -7.36 -22.85
CA ALA A 104 14.42 -8.36 -23.74
C ALA A 104 15.15 -9.70 -23.63
#